data_AF-A0A416NNV4-F1
#
_entry.id   AF-A0A416NNV4-F1
#
_cell.length_a   1.000
_cell.length_b   1.000
_cell.length_c   1.000
_cell.angle_alpha   90.00
_cell.angle_beta   90.00
_cell.angle_gamma   90.00
#
_symmetry.space_group_name_H-M   'P 1'
#
loop_
_entity.id
_entity.type
_entity.pdbx_description
1 polymer ?
#
loop_
_entity_poly.entity_id
_entity_poly.type
_entity_poly.pdbx_seq_one_letter_code
_entity_poly.pdbx_strand_id
1 'polypeptide(L)'
;MNDDILVDSYMKSLINIDINKEEFLQYMTLFSKYLSYTNPDYKYNGTYLNQYTDEFIKSCEELKYKNDIYNQIFLMLVNGMKIPFELTIDNSYYVYFDKIENFEKIKIVYKRYDIQKINSDKFEVKLKIDHKNDCFVFCKKFDHKNINEIVNEVIHFLQVNGL
;
A
#
# COMPACT_ATOMS: atom_id res chain seq x y z
N MET A 1 3.71 18.63 2.38
CA MET A 1 3.54 18.55 0.92
C MET A 1 4.73 17.87 0.20
N ASN A 2 5.94 17.81 0.79
CA ASN A 2 7.06 17.00 0.26
C ASN A 2 7.10 15.55 0.77
N ASP A 3 6.58 15.28 1.98
CA ASP A 3 6.67 13.95 2.59
C ASP A 3 5.86 12.89 1.83
N ASP A 4 4.65 13.23 1.37
CA ASP A 4 3.82 12.32 0.57
C ASP A 4 4.49 11.92 -0.76
N ILE A 5 5.26 12.82 -1.38
CA ILE A 5 5.98 12.52 -2.64
C ILE A 5 7.15 11.58 -2.36
N LEU A 6 7.88 11.80 -1.27
CA LEU A 6 8.98 10.94 -0.86
C LEU A 6 8.46 9.54 -0.51
N VAL A 7 7.38 9.45 0.28
CA VAL A 7 6.73 8.18 0.63
C VAL A 7 6.19 7.48 -0.61
N ASP A 8 5.53 8.19 -1.53
CA ASP A 8 5.02 7.60 -2.77
C ASP A 8 6.14 7.01 -3.62
N SER A 9 7.23 7.77 -3.82
CA SER A 9 8.38 7.27 -4.58
C SER A 9 9.03 6.06 -3.91
N TYR A 10 9.19 6.11 -2.58
CA TYR A 10 9.83 5.05 -1.81
C TYR A 10 9.02 3.77 -1.88
N MET A 11 7.71 3.85 -1.62
CA MET A 11 6.82 2.69 -1.69
C MET A 11 6.74 2.11 -3.10
N LYS A 12 6.68 2.95 -4.14
CA LYS A 12 6.74 2.48 -5.53
C LYS A 12 8.07 1.80 -5.85
N SER A 13 9.19 2.27 -5.33
CA SER A 13 10.47 1.57 -5.47
C SER A 13 10.44 0.21 -4.79
N LEU A 14 9.90 0.10 -3.57
CA LEU A 14 9.78 -1.19 -2.86
C LEU A 14 8.84 -2.19 -3.55
N ILE A 15 7.79 -1.70 -4.21
CA ILE A 15 6.87 -2.56 -4.96
C ILE A 15 7.52 -3.09 -6.23
N ASN A 16 8.34 -2.27 -6.90
CA ASN A 16 8.93 -2.60 -8.20
C ASN A 16 10.32 -3.23 -8.14
N ILE A 17 10.98 -3.22 -6.97
CA ILE A 17 12.30 -3.83 -6.81
C ILE A 17 12.19 -5.35 -6.88
N ASP A 18 13.05 -6.00 -7.66
CA ASP A 18 13.25 -7.44 -7.60
C ASP A 18 14.49 -7.71 -6.75
N ILE A 19 14.32 -8.41 -5.62
CA ILE A 19 15.40 -8.65 -4.66
C ILE A 19 15.80 -10.11 -4.76
N ASN A 20 17.00 -10.35 -5.28
CA ASN A 20 17.66 -11.63 -5.06
C ASN A 20 18.11 -11.70 -3.60
N LYS A 21 17.48 -12.57 -2.82
CA LYS A 21 17.72 -12.69 -1.37
C LYS A 21 19.19 -13.01 -1.05
N GLU A 22 19.81 -13.91 -1.79
CA GLU A 22 21.20 -14.33 -1.54
C GLU A 22 22.18 -13.19 -1.83
N GLU A 23 22.04 -12.55 -2.99
CA GLU A 23 22.88 -11.42 -3.38
C GLU A 23 22.70 -10.23 -2.43
N PHE A 24 21.46 -9.92 -2.04
CA PHE A 24 21.17 -8.83 -1.12
C PHE A 24 21.81 -9.05 0.26
N LEU A 25 21.67 -10.25 0.82
CA LEU A 25 22.32 -10.63 2.08
C LEU A 25 23.85 -10.52 1.98
N GLN A 26 24.43 -10.98 0.87
CA GLN A 26 25.86 -10.87 0.62
C GLN A 26 26.32 -9.41 0.59
N TYR A 27 25.63 -8.54 -0.17
CA TYR A 27 25.97 -7.13 -0.27
C TYR A 27 25.80 -6.39 1.05
N MET A 28 24.72 -6.64 1.79
CA MET A 28 24.51 -6.04 3.11
C MET A 28 25.59 -6.47 4.10
N THR A 29 26.01 -7.74 4.07
CA THR A 29 27.12 -8.23 4.88
C THR A 29 28.43 -7.53 4.55
N LEU A 30 28.77 -7.42 3.26
CA LEU A 30 29.99 -6.74 2.81
C LEU A 30 29.99 -5.26 3.20
N PHE A 31 28.89 -4.57 2.96
CA PHE A 31 28.73 -3.15 3.30
C PHE A 31 28.85 -2.91 4.81
N SER A 32 28.18 -3.74 5.62
CA SER A 32 28.24 -3.63 7.08
C SER A 32 29.65 -3.91 7.62
N LYS A 33 30.37 -4.89 7.06
CA LYS A 33 31.79 -5.12 7.40
C LYS A 33 32.66 -3.94 7.00
N TYR A 34 32.48 -3.37 5.80
CA TYR A 34 33.18 -2.16 5.38
C TYR A 34 32.97 -1.00 6.37
N LEU A 35 31.73 -0.77 6.82
CA LEU A 35 31.43 0.25 7.83
C LEU A 35 32.19 0.01 9.14
N SER A 36 32.34 -1.24 9.58
CA SER A 36 33.10 -1.54 10.79
C SER A 36 34.60 -1.23 10.72
N TYR A 37 35.16 -1.19 9.50
CA TYR A 37 36.57 -0.83 9.29
C TYR A 37 36.77 0.68 9.07
N THR A 38 35.73 1.39 8.63
CA THR A 38 35.83 2.80 8.20
C THR A 38 35.16 3.78 9.15
N ASN A 39 34.26 3.30 10.01
CA ASN A 39 33.57 4.08 11.01
C ASN A 39 33.84 3.49 12.40
N PRO A 40 34.72 4.11 13.21
CA PRO A 40 35.02 3.65 14.57
C PRO A 40 33.80 3.54 15.49
N ASP A 41 32.74 4.30 15.21
CA ASP A 41 31.50 4.28 16.02
C ASP A 41 30.53 3.17 15.59
N TYR A 42 30.74 2.54 14.43
CA TYR A 42 29.90 1.48 13.92
C TYR A 42 30.29 0.11 14.51
N LYS A 43 29.35 -0.53 15.21
CA LYS A 43 29.54 -1.88 15.76
C LYS A 43 28.86 -2.92 14.88
N TYR A 44 29.65 -3.68 14.14
CA TYR A 44 29.15 -4.81 13.36
C TYR A 44 28.48 -5.84 14.27
N ASN A 45 27.24 -6.20 13.95
CA ASN A 45 26.53 -7.31 14.56
C ASN A 45 25.81 -8.11 13.46
N GLY A 46 26.41 -9.22 13.04
CA GLY A 46 25.89 -10.05 11.96
C GLY A 46 24.51 -10.64 12.26
N THR A 47 24.21 -10.95 13.52
CA THR A 47 22.90 -11.50 13.91
C THR A 47 21.78 -10.48 13.68
N TYR A 48 21.95 -9.25 14.17
CA TYR A 48 20.96 -8.19 13.93
C TYR A 48 20.90 -7.77 12.46
N LEU A 49 22.03 -7.73 11.76
CA LEU A 49 22.06 -7.41 10.33
C LEU A 49 21.22 -8.39 9.52
N ASN A 50 21.37 -9.69 9.78
CA ASN A 50 20.59 -10.73 9.11
C ASN A 50 19.10 -10.58 9.43
N GLN A 51 18.74 -10.35 10.69
CA GLN A 51 17.36 -10.12 11.09
C GLN A 51 16.74 -8.92 10.36
N TYR A 52 17.40 -7.76 10.35
CA TYR A 52 16.88 -6.57 9.66
C TYR A 52 16.79 -6.77 8.15
N THR A 53 17.73 -7.53 7.58
CA THR A 53 17.72 -7.85 6.15
C THR A 53 16.53 -8.76 5.80
N ASP A 54 16.30 -9.81 6.59
CA ASP A 54 15.15 -10.70 6.41
C ASP A 54 13.82 -9.97 6.61
N GLU A 55 13.72 -9.13 7.64
CA GLU A 55 12.53 -8.29 7.90
C GLU A 55 12.25 -7.33 6.74
N PHE A 56 13.29 -6.71 6.19
CA PHE A 56 13.16 -5.82 5.03
C PHE A 56 12.65 -6.57 3.79
N ILE A 57 13.26 -7.72 3.46
CA ILE A 57 12.83 -8.54 2.31
C ILE A 57 11.37 -8.96 2.48
N LYS A 58 11.01 -9.48 3.66
CA LYS A 58 9.62 -9.86 3.96
C LYS A 58 8.68 -8.67 3.79
N SER A 59 9.06 -7.49 4.30
CA SER A 59 8.20 -6.31 4.19
C SER A 59 8.00 -5.86 2.73
N CYS A 60 9.00 -6.04 1.86
CA CYS A 60 8.85 -5.79 0.42
C CYS A 60 7.87 -6.78 -0.23
N GLU A 61 7.96 -8.07 0.11
CA GLU A 61 7.06 -9.12 -0.39
C GLU A 61 5.61 -8.88 0.05
N GLU A 62 5.39 -8.61 1.34
CA GLU A 62 4.07 -8.30 1.89
C GLU A 62 3.48 -7.02 1.28
N LEU A 63 4.33 -6.00 1.04
CA LEU A 63 3.88 -4.78 0.38
C LEU A 63 3.43 -5.02 -1.07
N LYS A 64 4.17 -5.84 -1.84
CA LYS A 64 3.77 -6.22 -3.20
C LYS A 64 2.42 -6.94 -3.19
N TYR A 65 2.28 -7.92 -2.30
CA TYR A 65 1.04 -8.65 -2.12
C TYR A 65 -0.15 -7.74 -1.77
N LYS A 66 0.05 -6.81 -0.82
CA LYS A 66 -0.96 -5.81 -0.44
C LYS A 66 -1.31 -4.87 -1.59
N ASN A 67 -0.31 -4.39 -2.34
CA ASN A 67 -0.53 -3.56 -3.52
C ASN A 67 -1.44 -4.27 -4.54
N ASP A 68 -1.24 -5.56 -4.78
CA ASP A 68 -2.07 -6.32 -5.71
C ASP A 68 -3.53 -6.40 -5.24
N ILE A 69 -3.74 -6.60 -3.94
CA ILE A 69 -5.09 -6.58 -3.34
C ILE A 69 -5.72 -5.19 -3.45
N TYR A 70 -4.98 -4.13 -3.11
CA TYR A 70 -5.49 -2.75 -3.20
C TYR A 70 -5.92 -2.40 -4.63
N ASN A 71 -5.10 -2.77 -5.62
CA ASN A 71 -5.41 -2.56 -7.02
C ASN A 71 -6.63 -3.38 -7.46
N GLN A 72 -6.79 -4.62 -7.00
CA GLN A 72 -7.97 -5.43 -7.30
C GLN A 72 -9.26 -4.82 -6.72
N ILE A 73 -9.24 -4.39 -5.44
CA ILE A 73 -10.38 -3.69 -4.82
C ILE A 73 -10.72 -2.45 -5.64
N PHE A 74 -9.72 -1.63 -5.96
CA PHE A 74 -9.91 -0.42 -6.76
C PHE A 74 -10.56 -0.71 -8.11
N LEU A 75 -10.01 -1.66 -8.88
CA LEU A 75 -10.53 -2.02 -10.21
C LEU A 75 -11.97 -2.55 -10.15
N MET A 76 -12.29 -3.36 -9.14
CA MET A 76 -13.66 -3.86 -8.95
C MET A 76 -14.65 -2.74 -8.60
N LEU A 77 -14.24 -1.78 -7.76
CA LEU A 77 -15.07 -0.62 -7.42
C LEU A 77 -15.30 0.29 -8.62
N VAL A 78 -14.26 0.56 -9.43
CA VAL A 78 -14.40 1.32 -10.68
C VAL A 78 -15.43 0.66 -11.61
N ASN A 79 -15.34 -0.65 -11.79
CA ASN A 79 -16.26 -1.41 -12.65
C ASN A 79 -17.69 -1.45 -12.11
N GLY A 80 -17.86 -1.56 -10.78
CA GLY A 80 -19.15 -1.68 -10.12
C GLY A 80 -19.90 -0.36 -9.95
N MET A 81 -19.19 0.74 -9.69
CA MET A 81 -19.81 2.00 -9.28
C MET A 81 -20.04 2.97 -10.45
N LYS A 82 -19.10 3.07 -11.40
CA LYS A 82 -19.12 4.02 -12.54
C LYS A 82 -19.39 5.49 -12.17
N ILE A 83 -19.27 5.86 -10.89
CA ILE A 83 -19.38 7.23 -10.36
C ILE A 83 -18.04 7.68 -9.78
N PRO A 84 -17.77 9.01 -9.69
CA PRO A 84 -16.55 9.51 -9.09
C PRO A 84 -16.43 9.14 -7.61
N PHE A 85 -15.22 8.83 -7.14
CA PHE A 85 -14.96 8.55 -5.73
C PHE A 85 -13.50 8.79 -5.32
N GLU A 86 -13.30 9.04 -4.02
CA GLU A 86 -12.01 8.94 -3.35
C GLU A 86 -11.94 7.63 -2.57
N LEU A 87 -10.91 6.84 -2.81
CA LEU A 87 -10.64 5.59 -2.11
C LEU A 87 -9.36 5.73 -1.28
N THR A 88 -9.44 5.32 -0.02
CA THR A 88 -8.29 5.15 0.87
C THR A 88 -8.32 3.76 1.47
N ILE A 89 -7.22 3.01 1.32
CA ILE A 89 -7.05 1.68 1.95
C ILE A 89 -5.88 1.73 2.92
N ASP A 90 -6.14 1.29 4.16
CA ASP A 90 -5.19 1.24 5.28
C ASP A 90 -4.48 2.55 5.59
N ASN A 91 -5.06 3.69 5.17
CA ASN A 91 -4.45 5.02 5.20
C ASN A 91 -3.11 5.13 4.44
N SER A 92 -2.77 4.11 3.65
CA SER A 92 -1.54 4.02 2.87
C SER A 92 -1.82 4.26 1.39
N TYR A 93 -2.81 3.58 0.83
CA TYR A 93 -3.13 3.59 -0.60
C TYR A 93 -4.26 4.58 -0.85
N TYR A 94 -4.01 5.62 -1.65
CA TYR A 94 -5.00 6.64 -1.99
C TYR A 94 -5.21 6.74 -3.50
N VAL A 95 -6.48 6.82 -3.92
CA VAL A 95 -6.88 7.02 -5.30
C VAL A 95 -8.04 8.00 -5.37
N TYR A 96 -7.98 8.91 -6.34
CA TYR A 96 -9.15 9.66 -6.79
C TYR A 96 -9.54 9.17 -8.18
N PHE A 97 -10.81 8.82 -8.34
CA PHE A 97 -11.41 8.41 -9.59
C PHE A 97 -12.47 9.42 -10.00
N ASP A 98 -12.29 10.10 -11.14
CA ASP A 98 -13.15 11.20 -11.59
C ASP A 98 -14.22 10.75 -12.59
N LYS A 99 -13.85 9.96 -13.61
CA LYS A 99 -14.74 9.23 -14.56
C LYS A 99 -13.93 8.51 -15.63
N ILE A 100 -14.61 7.61 -16.34
CA ILE A 100 -14.09 6.65 -17.35
C ILE A 100 -13.45 7.30 -18.59
N GLU A 101 -13.58 8.61 -18.81
CA GLU A 101 -13.13 9.27 -20.05
C GLU A 101 -11.61 9.25 -20.26
N ASN A 102 -10.80 8.92 -19.23
CA ASN A 102 -9.39 8.57 -19.41
C ASN A 102 -8.81 7.84 -18.18
N PHE A 103 -8.67 6.51 -18.25
CA PHE A 103 -7.96 5.71 -17.23
C PHE A 103 -6.50 6.18 -17.02
N GLU A 104 -5.89 6.79 -18.04
CA GLU A 104 -4.54 7.35 -17.98
C GLU A 104 -4.37 8.49 -16.95
N LYS A 105 -5.47 9.09 -16.48
CA LYS A 105 -5.44 10.15 -15.44
C LYS A 105 -5.62 9.63 -14.02
N ILE A 106 -5.82 8.32 -13.82
CA ILE A 106 -5.97 7.75 -12.47
C ILE A 106 -4.61 7.83 -11.77
N LYS A 107 -4.53 8.69 -10.75
CA LYS A 107 -3.33 8.84 -9.94
C LYS A 107 -3.46 8.04 -8.65
N ILE A 108 -2.75 6.92 -8.59
CA ILE A 108 -2.53 6.16 -7.35
C ILE A 108 -1.34 6.77 -6.61
N VAL A 109 -1.56 7.12 -5.34
CA VAL A 109 -0.56 7.72 -4.46
C VAL A 109 -0.48 6.95 -3.15
N TYR A 110 0.74 6.56 -2.77
CA TYR A 110 1.01 6.07 -1.43
C TYR A 110 1.28 7.23 -0.48
N LYS A 111 0.42 7.39 0.53
CA LYS A 111 0.51 8.48 1.51
C LYS A 111 1.24 8.10 2.78
N ARG A 112 1.38 6.81 3.07
CA ARG A 112 1.99 6.33 4.32
C ARG A 112 2.58 4.93 4.18
N TYR A 113 3.81 4.76 4.66
CA TYR A 113 4.39 3.45 4.92
C TYR A 113 4.03 3.02 6.36
N ASP A 114 3.04 2.14 6.49
CA ASP A 114 2.61 1.60 7.78
C ASP A 114 2.87 0.08 7.82
N ILE A 115 4.00 -0.29 8.42
CA ILE A 115 4.45 -1.68 8.46
C ILE A 115 3.47 -2.60 9.21
N GLN A 116 2.72 -2.08 10.19
CA GLN A 116 1.74 -2.88 10.94
C GLN A 116 0.54 -3.24 10.05
N LYS A 117 0.11 -2.30 9.20
CA LYS A 117 -0.95 -2.53 8.22
C LYS A 117 -0.50 -3.40 7.05
N ILE A 118 0.71 -3.19 6.56
CA ILE A 118 1.30 -3.99 5.47
C ILE A 118 1.39 -5.46 5.89
N ASN A 119 1.89 -5.73 7.09
CA ASN A 119 2.09 -7.09 7.61
C ASN A 119 0.81 -7.73 8.20
N SER A 120 -0.35 -7.09 8.09
CA SER A 120 -1.60 -7.53 8.68
C SER A 120 -2.56 -8.08 7.63
N ASP A 121 -3.22 -9.21 7.90
CA ASP A 121 -4.31 -9.73 7.05
C ASP A 121 -5.59 -8.89 7.07
N LYS A 122 -5.67 -7.91 7.98
CA LYS A 122 -6.79 -6.97 8.11
C LYS A 122 -6.67 -5.82 7.13
N PHE A 123 -7.81 -5.26 6.75
CA PHE A 123 -7.93 -4.12 5.83
C PHE A 123 -8.87 -3.07 6.38
N GLU A 124 -8.55 -1.81 6.17
CA GLU A 124 -9.45 -0.69 6.43
C GLU A 124 -9.73 0.04 5.13
N VAL A 125 -11.00 0.03 4.69
CA VAL A 125 -11.42 0.68 3.45
C VAL A 125 -12.26 1.88 3.81
N LYS A 126 -11.85 3.03 3.28
CA LYS A 126 -12.61 4.27 3.33
C LYS A 126 -12.90 4.74 1.91
N LEU A 127 -14.18 4.98 1.63
CA LEU A 127 -14.64 5.51 0.35
C LEU A 127 -15.40 6.80 0.62
N LYS A 128 -15.07 7.87 -0.11
CA LYS A 128 -15.81 9.12 -0.10
C LYS A 128 -16.36 9.39 -1.50
N ILE A 129 -17.64 9.75 -1.56
CA ILE A 129 -18.35 10.02 -2.80
C ILE A 129 -19.07 11.35 -2.63
N ASP A 130 -18.75 12.29 -3.51
CA ASP A 130 -19.48 13.53 -3.62
C ASP A 130 -20.52 13.35 -4.74
N HIS A 131 -21.82 13.37 -4.38
CA HIS A 131 -22.91 13.20 -5.33
C HIS A 131 -23.94 14.31 -5.14
N LYS A 132 -24.15 15.11 -6.20
CA LYS A 132 -24.99 16.31 -6.17
C LYS A 132 -24.50 17.30 -5.10
N ASN A 133 -25.21 17.41 -3.97
CA ASN A 133 -24.91 18.32 -2.86
C ASN A 133 -24.54 17.56 -1.57
N ASP A 134 -24.50 16.23 -1.62
CA ASP A 134 -24.24 15.38 -0.46
C ASP A 134 -22.89 14.68 -0.58
N CYS A 135 -22.27 14.43 0.58
CA CYS A 135 -21.03 13.67 0.70
C CYS A 135 -21.31 12.38 1.48
N PHE A 136 -21.11 11.24 0.83
CA PHE A 136 -21.29 9.92 1.42
C PHE A 136 -19.93 9.33 1.77
N VAL A 137 -19.80 8.81 2.99
CA VAL A 137 -18.55 8.21 3.47
C VAL A 137 -18.81 6.79 3.97
N PHE A 138 -18.24 5.82 3.27
CA PHE A 138 -18.09 4.45 3.78
C PHE A 138 -16.76 4.35 4.50
N CYS A 139 -16.74 3.72 5.68
CA CYS A 139 -15.51 3.40 6.39
C CYS A 139 -15.71 2.10 7.16
N LYS A 140 -14.97 1.06 6.81
CA LYS A 140 -15.07 -0.25 7.48
C LYS A 140 -13.71 -0.94 7.59
N LYS A 141 -13.54 -1.65 8.70
CA LYS A 141 -12.42 -2.58 8.92
C LYS A 141 -12.90 -4.01 8.67
N PHE A 142 -12.07 -4.78 7.97
CA PHE A 142 -12.27 -6.17 7.63
C PHE A 142 -11.18 -7.00 8.26
N ASP A 143 -11.56 -8.08 8.93
CA ASP A 143 -10.63 -9.03 9.55
C ASP A 143 -10.19 -10.15 8.57
N HIS A 144 -10.47 -9.97 7.29
CA HIS A 144 -10.16 -10.91 6.22
C HIS A 144 -9.73 -10.18 4.93
N LYS A 145 -9.15 -10.94 4.01
CA LYS A 145 -8.73 -10.48 2.69
C LYS A 145 -9.68 -10.84 1.54
N ASN A 146 -10.91 -11.26 1.85
CA ASN A 146 -11.91 -11.59 0.84
C ASN A 146 -12.35 -10.33 0.07
N ILE A 147 -11.72 -10.11 -1.09
CA ILE A 147 -11.93 -8.92 -1.94
C ILE A 147 -13.40 -8.79 -2.35
N ASN A 148 -14.05 -9.89 -2.73
CA ASN A 148 -15.45 -9.88 -3.17
C ASN A 148 -16.38 -9.39 -2.06
N GLU A 149 -16.16 -9.85 -0.82
CA GLU A 149 -16.94 -9.44 0.34
C GLU A 149 -16.73 -7.95 0.65
N ILE A 150 -15.49 -7.49 0.64
CA ILE A 150 -15.15 -6.06 0.82
C ILE A 150 -15.89 -5.20 -0.22
N VAL A 151 -15.81 -5.57 -1.50
CA VAL A 151 -16.45 -4.83 -2.60
C VAL A 151 -17.96 -4.89 -2.50
N ASN A 152 -18.55 -6.04 -2.20
CA ASN A 152 -19.99 -6.21 -2.07
C ASN A 152 -20.56 -5.34 -0.94
N GLU A 153 -19.85 -5.20 0.18
CA GLU A 153 -20.26 -4.32 1.26
C GLU A 153 -20.25 -2.84 0.86
N VAL A 154 -19.23 -2.43 0.11
CA VAL A 154 -19.19 -1.08 -0.45
C VAL A 154 -20.36 -0.85 -1.41
N ILE A 155 -20.59 -1.76 -2.35
CA ILE A 155 -21.70 -1.66 -3.32
C ILE A 155 -23.05 -1.63 -2.58
N HIS A 156 -23.23 -2.47 -1.56
CA HIS A 156 -24.45 -2.47 -0.76
C HIS A 156 -24.67 -1.13 -0.06
N PHE A 157 -23.62 -0.52 0.51
CA PHE A 157 -23.71 0.82 1.07
C PHE A 157 -24.20 1.84 0.05
N LEU A 158 -23.74 1.78 -1.20
CA LEU A 158 -24.20 2.69 -2.27
C LEU A 158 -25.68 2.50 -2.58
N GLN A 159 -26.11 1.25 -2.76
CA GLN A 159 -27.49 0.91 -3.05
C GLN A 159 -28.45 1.42 -1.97
N VAL A 160 -28.08 1.27 -0.70
CA VAL A 160 -28.89 1.76 0.44
C VAL A 160 -28.97 3.28 0.47
N ASN A 161 -27.96 3.98 -0.03
CA ASN A 161 -27.93 5.45 -0.12
C ASN A 161 -28.46 6.00 -1.45
N GLY A 162 -28.95 5.14 -2.35
CA GLY A 162 -29.50 5.55 -3.65
C GLY A 162 -28.46 6.09 -4.64
N LEU A 163 -27.22 5.61 -4.54
CA LEU A 163 -26.07 5.95 -5.40
C LEU A 163 -25.83 4.90 -6.48
#